data_AF-A0A453LX21-F1
#
_entry.id   AF-A0A453LX21-F1
#
_cell.length_a   1.000
_cell.length_b   1.000
_cell.length_c   1.000
_cell.angle_alpha   90.00
_cell.angle_beta   90.00
_cell.angle_gamma   90.00
#
_symmetry.space_group_name_H-M   'P 1'
#
loop_
_entity.id
_entity.type
_entity.pdbx_description
1 polymer ?
#
loop_
_entity_poly.entity_id
_entity_poly.type
_entity_poly.pdbx_seq_one_letter_code
_entity_poly.pdbx_strand_id
1 'polypeptide(L)' 'MVRGLMLTLKYFFERKVTINYPFEKGPLSPRFRGEHALRRYDTGEERCIACKLCEAMLECWMFLILVEMVVIDA' A
#
# COMPACT_ATOMS: atom_id res chain seq x y z
N MET A 1 -1.38 -38.35 -17.99
CA MET A 1 -2.53 -37.43 -18.06
C MET A 1 -3.49 -37.57 -16.87
N VAL A 2 -3.92 -38.79 -16.50
CA VAL A 2 -4.88 -39.04 -15.39
C VAL A 2 -4.50 -38.38 -14.05
N ARG A 3 -3.20 -38.36 -13.73
CA ARG A 3 -2.68 -37.76 -12.49
C ARG A 3 -2.99 -36.25 -12.37
N GLY A 4 -3.08 -35.52 -13.48
CA GLY A 4 -3.44 -34.10 -13.49
C GLY A 4 -4.94 -33.88 -13.25
N LEU A 5 -5.80 -34.70 -13.86
CA LEU A 5 -7.25 -34.66 -13.63
C LEU A 5 -7.61 -35.04 -12.18
N MET A 6 -6.87 -35.99 -11.59
CA MET A 6 -7.07 -36.37 -10.19
C MET A 6 -6.72 -35.22 -9.23
N LEU A 7 -5.74 -34.38 -9.60
CA LEU A 7 -5.32 -33.22 -8.81
C LEU A 7 -6.39 -32.10 -8.85
N THR A 8 -6.96 -31.81 -10.02
CA THR A 8 -8.00 -30.78 -10.16
C THR A 8 -9.29 -31.17 -9.46
N LEU A 9 -9.69 -32.45 -9.52
CA LEU A 9 -10.81 -32.98 -8.76
C LEU A 9 -10.60 -32.83 -7.24
N LYS A 10 -9.37 -33.04 -6.75
CA LYS A 10 -9.04 -32.85 -5.33
C LYS A 10 -9.22 -31.39 -4.88
N TYR A 11 -8.67 -30.43 -5.63
CA TYR A 11 -8.80 -29.00 -5.31
C TYR A 11 -10.22 -28.45 -5.50
N PHE A 12 -11.06 -29.11 -6.31
CA PHE A 12 -12.47 -28.72 -6.47
C PHE A 12 -13.31 -28.96 -5.21
N PHE A 13 -13.00 -30.02 -4.44
CA PHE A 13 -13.67 -30.32 -3.17
C PHE A 13 -13.00 -29.66 -1.95
N GLU A 14 -11.86 -28.99 -2.14
CA GLU A 14 -11.19 -28.26 -1.07
C GLU A 14 -11.87 -26.91 -0.81
N ARG A 15 -11.81 -26.43 0.43
CA ARG A 15 -12.41 -25.13 0.77
C ARG A 15 -11.64 -24.01 0.08
N LYS A 16 -12.36 -23.08 -0.56
CA LYS A 16 -11.77 -21.90 -1.20
C LYS A 16 -11.04 -21.04 -0.16
N VAL A 17 -9.78 -20.74 -0.40
CA VAL A 17 -8.94 -19.85 0.45
C VAL A 17 -9.16 -18.37 0.07
N THR A 18 -10.39 -18.01 -0.26
CA THR A 18 -10.75 -16.65 -0.66
C THR A 18 -11.21 -15.87 0.55
N ILE A 19 -10.60 -14.71 0.77
CA ILE A 19 -11.04 -13.74 1.78
C ILE A 19 -12.20 -12.94 1.19
N ASN A 20 -13.26 -12.69 1.97
CA ASN A 20 -14.41 -11.92 1.50
C ASN A 20 -14.15 -10.41 1.62
N TYR A 21 -13.44 -9.82 0.64
CA TYR A 21 -13.29 -8.37 0.56
C TYR A 21 -14.63 -7.73 0.18
N PRO A 22 -15.11 -6.66 0.84
CA PRO A 22 -14.42 -5.75 1.78
C PRO A 22 -14.60 -6.07 3.28
N PHE A 23 -15.32 -7.14 3.63
CA PHE A 23 -15.69 -7.47 5.02
C PHE A 23 -14.54 -8.12 5.80
N GLU A 24 -13.69 -8.88 5.12
CA GLU A 24 -12.49 -9.49 5.66
C GLU A 24 -11.28 -8.91 4.91
N LYS A 25 -10.33 -8.32 5.63
CA LYS A 25 -9.08 -7.78 5.07
C LYS A 25 -7.93 -8.73 5.40
N GLY A 26 -7.04 -8.95 4.44
CA GLY A 26 -5.84 -9.75 4.66
C GLY A 26 -4.93 -9.15 5.74
N PRO A 27 -4.10 -9.98 6.40
CA PRO A 27 -3.15 -9.50 7.40
C PRO A 27 -2.14 -8.56 6.75
N LEU A 28 -2.13 -7.30 7.20
CA LEU A 28 -1.22 -6.29 6.69
C LEU A 28 0.02 -6.21 7.59
N SER A 29 1.21 -6.27 7.00
CA SER A 29 2.43 -6.06 7.77
C SER A 29 2.54 -4.59 8.21
N PRO A 30 3.15 -4.29 9.37
CA PRO A 30 3.35 -2.91 9.83
C PRO A 30 4.26 -2.09 8.91
N ARG A 31 4.94 -2.73 7.95
CA ARG A 31 5.79 -2.09 6.93
C ARG A 31 5.07 -1.87 5.59
N PHE A 32 3.76 -2.05 5.53
CA PHE A 32 3.02 -1.79 4.32
C PHE A 32 3.14 -0.31 3.91
N ARG A 33 3.55 -0.09 2.66
CA ARG A 33 3.61 1.24 2.05
C ARG A 33 2.22 1.55 1.48
N GLY A 34 1.43 2.28 2.26
CA GLY A 34 0.11 2.77 1.86
C GLY A 34 0.16 4.19 1.35
N GLU A 35 -0.89 4.95 1.66
CA GLU A 35 -0.97 6.37 1.36
C GLU A 35 0.07 7.18 2.14
N HIS A 36 0.69 8.15 1.46
CA HIS A 36 1.71 9.00 2.05
C HIS A 36 1.02 10.16 2.77
N ALA A 37 1.34 10.36 4.05
CA ALA A 37 0.80 11.44 4.85
C ALA A 37 1.92 12.21 5.54
N LEU A 38 1.83 13.53 5.53
CA LEU A 38 2.74 14.38 6.28
C LEU A 38 2.43 14.28 7.77
N ARG A 39 3.46 14.00 8.56
CA ARG A 39 3.31 13.87 10.01
C ARG A 39 3.70 15.19 10.69
N ARG A 40 3.00 15.55 11.78
CA ARG A 40 3.27 16.74 12.60
C ARG A 40 3.97 16.37 13.91
N TYR A 41 4.79 17.27 14.45
CA TYR A 41 5.35 17.16 15.80
C TYR A 41 4.24 17.25 16.85
N ASP A 42 4.53 16.83 18.09
CA ASP A 42 3.58 16.91 19.20
C ASP A 42 3.24 18.38 19.59
N THR A 43 4.05 19.34 19.15
CA THR A 43 3.81 20.79 19.26
C THR A 43 2.84 21.34 18.20
N GLY A 44 2.40 20.51 17.25
CA GLY A 44 1.51 20.89 16.16
C GLY A 44 2.22 21.45 14.91
N GLU A 45 3.53 21.68 14.97
CA GLU A 45 4.34 22.10 13.83
C GLU A 45 4.55 20.95 12.84
N GLU A 46 4.60 21.24 11.54
CA GLU A 46 4.87 20.25 10.51
C GLU A 46 6.32 19.76 10.53
N ARG A 47 6.55 18.51 10.11
CA ARG A 47 7.93 17.97 9.98
C ARG A 47 8.61 18.30 8.66
N CYS A 48 7.87 18.83 7.69
CA CYS A 48 8.44 19.26 6.43
C CYS A 48 9.16 20.59 6.62
N ILE A 49 10.41 20.70 6.17
CA ILE A 49 11.17 21.96 6.13
C ILE A 49 11.40 22.46 4.70
N ALA A 50 10.59 21.99 3.75
CA ALA A 50 10.70 22.30 2.32
C ALA A 50 12.11 22.04 1.71
N CYS A 51 12.80 20.98 2.16
CA CYS A 51 14.16 20.65 1.70
C CYS A 51 14.23 20.03 0.29
N LYS A 52 13.09 19.72 -0.34
CA LYS A 52 12.97 19.09 -1.68
C LYS A 52 13.71 17.75 -1.88
N LEU A 53 14.17 17.11 -0.80
CA LEU A 53 14.89 15.84 -0.88
C LEU A 53 13.98 14.67 -1.28
N CYS A 54 12.70 14.72 -0.89
CA CYS A 54 11.71 13.71 -1.26
C CYS A 54 11.43 13.67 -2.76
N GLU A 55 11.50 14.82 -3.43
CA GLU A 55 11.31 14.95 -4.87
C GLU A 55 12.53 14.43 -5.65
N ALA A 56 13.73 14.77 -5.19
CA ALA A 56 14.97 14.40 -5.87
C ALA A 56 15.27 12.88 -5.86
N MET A 57 14.82 12.14 -4.83
CA MET A 57 15.04 10.69 -4.74
C MET A 57 14.02 9.85 -5.49
N LEU A 58 12.83 10.36 -5.77
CA LEU A 58 11.75 9.54 -6.32
C LEU A 58 11.70 9.68 -7.84
N GLU A 59 12.18 8.64 -8.50
CA GLU A 59 12.26 8.51 -9.95
C GLU A 59 10.90 8.38 -10.68
N CYS A 60 9.77 8.41 -9.95
CA CYS A 60 8.43 8.42 -10.53
C CYS A 60 7.81 9.82 -10.47
N TRP A 61 7.58 10.44 -11.64
CA TRP A 61 6.92 11.75 -11.80
C TRP A 61 5.56 11.87 -11.09
N MET A 62 4.85 10.75 -10.87
CA MET A 62 3.57 10.75 -10.14
C MET A 62 3.71 11.19 -8.68
N PHE A 63 4.86 10.93 -8.04
CA PHE A 63 5.05 11.28 -6.63
C PHE A 63 5.31 12.77 -6.42
N LEU A 64 5.92 13.43 -7.41
CA LEU A 64 6.21 14.86 -7.39
C LEU A 64 4.93 15.69 -7.24
N ILE A 65 3.90 15.36 -8.03
CA ILE A 65 2.59 16.02 -8.00
C ILE A 65 1.90 15.85 -6.65
N LEU A 66 2.01 14.67 -6.03
CA LEU A 66 1.39 14.40 -4.73
C LEU A 66 2.07 15.16 -3.59
N VAL A 67 3.41 15.25 -3.59
CA VAL A 67 4.13 15.98 -2.53
C VAL A 67 3.89 17.48 -2.64
N GLU A 68 3.87 18.04 -3.85
CA GLU A 68 3.57 19.47 -4.02
C GLU A 68 2.16 19.81 -3.52
N MET A 69 1.14 19.01 -3.87
CA MET A 69 -0.22 19.23 -3.36
C MET A 69 -0.27 19.09 -1.83
N VAL A 70 0.36 18.07 -1.25
CA VAL A 70 0.38 17.87 0.23
C VAL A 70 1.11 18.99 0.97
N VAL A 71 2.10 19.65 0.35
CA VAL A 71 2.81 20.81 0.94
C VAL A 71 2.06 22.12 0.72
N ILE A 72 1.33 22.27 -0.39
CA ILE A 72 0.56 23.50 -0.70
C ILE A 72 -0.77 23.57 0.09
N ASP A 73 -1.36 22.42 0.41
CA ASP A 73 -2.64 22.31 1.15
C ASP A 73 -2.50 22.23 2.69
N ALA A 74 -1.29 22.44 3.24
CA ALA A 74 -1.01 22.47 4.69
C ALA A 74 -1.01 23.89 5.24
#